data_AF-A0A7X9DF82-F1
#
_entry.id   AF-A0A7X9DF82-F1
#
_cell.length_a   1.000
_cell.length_b   1.000
_cell.length_c   1.000
_cell.angle_alpha   90.00
_cell.angle_beta   90.00
_cell.angle_gamma   90.00
#
_symmetry.space_group_name_H-M   'P 1'
#
loop_
_entity.id
_entity.type
_entity.pdbx_description
1 polymer ?
#
loop_
_entity_poly.entity_id
_entity_poly.type
_entity_poly.pdbx_seq_one_letter_code
_entity_poly.pdbx_strand_id
1 'polypeptide(L)' 'MEYLGLSYLAAGFGAGLIVFGAALGIGKLATGALEGMARQPELSGDLRTAMIIAAALIEGFT' A
#
# COMPACT_ATOMS: atom_id res chain seq x y z
N MET A 1 20.68 21.20 -19.84
CA MET A 1 20.76 21.13 -18.36
C MET A 1 19.41 21.39 -17.70
N GLU A 2 18.64 22.39 -18.12
CA GLU A 2 17.32 22.71 -17.55
C GLU A 2 16.27 21.59 -17.69
N TYR A 3 16.19 20.94 -18.86
CA TYR A 3 15.32 19.77 -19.09
C TYR A 3 15.60 18.60 -18.13
N LEU A 4 16.86 18.38 -17.74
CA LEU A 4 17.23 17.36 -16.77
C LEU A 4 16.67 17.68 -15.38
N GLY A 5 16.75 18.95 -14.95
CA GLY A 5 16.19 19.40 -13.68
C GLY A 5 14.68 19.19 -13.58
N LEU A 6 13.93 19.54 -14.63
CA LEU A 6 12.48 19.33 -14.68
C LEU A 6 12.12 17.83 -14.71
N SER A 7 12.92 17.02 -15.39
CA SER A 7 12.74 15.56 -15.43
C SER A 7 12.89 14.92 -14.06
N TYR A 8 13.91 15.33 -13.28
CA TYR A 8 14.10 14.82 -11.91
C TYR A 8 13.00 15.28 -10.95
N LEU A 9 12.53 16.53 -11.09
CA LEU A 9 11.41 17.02 -10.31
C LEU A 9 10.14 16.21 -10.58
N ALA A 10 9.81 15.98 -11.85
CA ALA A 10 8.66 15.17 -12.25
C ALA A 10 8.77 13.72 -11.75
N ALA A 11 9.96 13.12 -11.82
CA ALA A 11 10.20 11.78 -11.29
C ALA A 11 9.99 11.70 -9.76
N GLY A 12 10.52 12.65 -9.00
CA GLY A 12 10.34 12.70 -7.55
C GLY A 12 8.88 12.90 -7.14
N PHE A 13 8.16 13.79 -7.82
CA PHE A 13 6.73 13.98 -7.59
C PHE A 13 5.90 12.75 -7.94
N GLY A 14 6.17 12.13 -9.10
CA GLY A 14 5.49 10.90 -9.52
C GLY A 14 5.69 9.77 -8.51
N ALA A 15 6.93 9.53 -8.09
CA ALA A 15 7.26 8.54 -7.07
C ALA A 15 6.55 8.83 -5.73
N GLY A 16 6.57 10.09 -5.27
CA GLY A 16 5.90 10.49 -4.05
C GLY A 16 4.38 10.25 -4.08
N LEU A 17 3.73 10.51 -5.21
CA LEU A 17 2.29 10.24 -5.39
C LEU A 17 1.97 8.74 -5.36
N ILE A 18 2.80 7.92 -5.99
CA ILE A 18 2.64 6.45 -5.99
C ILE A 18 2.74 5.92 -4.56
N VAL A 19 3.78 6.31 -3.82
CA VAL A 19 3.99 5.89 -2.42
C VAL A 19 2.85 6.34 -1.53
N PHE A 20 2.36 7.57 -1.70
CA PHE A 20 1.23 8.08 -0.93
C PHE A 20 -0.06 7.28 -1.17
N GLY A 21 -0.33 6.93 -2.44
CA GLY A 21 -1.46 6.07 -2.80
C GLY A 21 -1.38 4.67 -2.18
N ALA A 22 -0.19 4.06 -2.20
CA ALA A 22 0.05 2.75 -1.60
C ALA A 22 -0.12 2.77 -0.08
N ALA A 23 0.40 3.79 0.61
CA ALA A 23 0.24 3.94 2.05
C ALA A 23 -1.24 4.01 2.46
N LEU A 24 -2.06 4.75 1.70
CA LEU A 24 -3.51 4.80 1.93
C LEU A 24 -4.21 3.45 1.68
N GLY A 25 -3.79 2.73 0.62
CA GLY A 25 -4.31 1.40 0.29
C GLY A 25 -4.02 0.37 1.39
N ILE A 26 -2.75 0.27 1.80
CA ILE A 26 -2.29 -0.66 2.84
C ILE A 26 -2.92 -0.32 4.18
N GLY A 27 -3.01 0.98 4.53
CA GLY A 27 -3.65 1.42 5.77
C GLY A 27 -5.11 0.93 5.87
N LYS A 28 -5.91 1.13 4.81
CA LYS A 28 -7.30 0.64 4.77
C LYS A 28 -7.40 -0.88 4.86
N LEU A 29 -6.53 -1.57 4.14
CA LEU A 29 -6.45 -3.04 4.14
C LEU A 29 -6.11 -3.58 5.53
N ALA A 30 -5.12 -2.98 6.21
CA ALA A 30 -4.73 -3.37 7.56
C ALA A 30 -5.86 -3.12 8.57
N THR A 31 -6.53 -1.95 8.50
CA THR A 31 -7.69 -1.66 9.35
C THR A 31 -8.80 -2.71 9.16
N GLY A 32 -9.17 -3.01 7.91
CA GLY A 32 -10.22 -4.00 7.63
C GLY A 32 -9.87 -5.41 8.13
N ALA A 33 -8.60 -5.82 7.97
CA ALA A 33 -8.13 -7.10 8.50
C ALA A 33 -8.18 -7.12 10.04
N LEU A 34 -7.68 -6.06 10.70
CA LEU A 34 -7.69 -5.98 12.17
C LEU A 34 -9.10 -5.99 12.75
N GLU A 35 -10.03 -5.23 12.17
CA GLU A 35 -11.44 -5.25 12.58
C GLU A 35 -12.09 -6.62 12.34
N GLY A 36 -11.80 -7.27 11.21
CA GLY A 36 -12.27 -8.62 10.91
C GLY A 36 -11.77 -9.64 11.94
N MET A 37 -10.47 -9.61 12.25
CA MET A 37 -9.85 -10.50 13.24
C MET A 37 -10.40 -10.26 14.65
N ALA A 38 -10.67 -9.00 15.01
CA ALA A 38 -11.27 -8.66 16.30
C ALA A 38 -12.71 -9.19 16.42
N ARG A 39 -13.48 -9.22 15.33
CA ARG A 39 -14.86 -9.72 15.30
C ARG A 39 -14.96 -11.24 15.20
N GLN A 40 -14.02 -11.87 14.49
CA GLN A 40 -14.00 -13.31 14.24
C GLN A 40 -12.57 -13.86 14.46
N PRO A 41 -12.16 -14.06 15.72
CA PRO A 41 -10.80 -14.49 16.06
C PRO A 41 -10.40 -15.82 15.41
N GLU A 42 -11.35 -16.73 15.21
CA GLU A 42 -11.16 -18.04 14.57
C GLU A 42 -10.69 -17.92 13.10
N LEU A 43 -11.00 -16.80 12.42
CA LEU A 43 -10.58 -16.55 11.03
C LEU A 43 -9.28 -15.75 10.93
N SER A 44 -8.57 -15.51 12.05
CA SER A 44 -7.42 -14.60 12.04
C SER A 44 -6.28 -15.03 11.11
N GLY A 45 -6.06 -16.34 10.99
CA GLY A 45 -5.05 -16.88 10.06
C GLY A 45 -5.38 -16.56 8.60
N ASP A 46 -6.63 -16.74 8.21
CA ASP A 46 -7.11 -16.53 6.84
C ASP A 46 -7.14 -15.03 6.49
N LEU A 47 -7.66 -14.19 7.39
CA LEU A 47 -7.69 -12.75 7.22
C LEU A 47 -6.28 -12.16 7.11
N ARG A 48 -5.34 -12.61 7.94
CA ARG A 48 -3.93 -12.19 7.85
C ARG A 48 -3.30 -12.62 6.51
N THR A 49 -3.60 -13.83 6.04
CA THR A 49 -3.07 -14.34 4.77
C THR A 49 -3.60 -13.53 3.59
N ALA A 50 -4.92 -13.29 3.54
CA ALA A 50 -5.54 -12.46 2.52
C ALA A 50 -4.98 -11.02 2.53
N MET A 51 -4.82 -10.44 3.73
CA MET A 51 -4.20 -9.12 3.93
C MET A 51 -2.78 -9.07 3.37
N ILE A 52 -1.92 -10.05 3.68
CA ILE A 52 -0.54 -10.09 3.19
C ILE A 52 -0.49 -10.23 1.67
N ILE A 53 -1.34 -11.06 1.06
CA ILE A 53 -1.40 -11.22 -0.40
C ILE A 53 -1.76 -9.89 -1.06
N ALA A 54 -2.81 -9.22 -0.57
CA ALA A 54 -3.23 -7.95 -1.14
C ALA A 54 -2.22 -6.81 -0.85
N ALA A 55 -1.55 -6.81 0.31
CA ALA A 55 -0.43 -5.90 0.57
C ALA A 55 0.74 -6.15 -0.39
N ALA A 56 1.10 -7.41 -0.67
CA ALA A 56 2.16 -7.77 -1.61
C ALA A 56 1.85 -7.33 -3.05
N LEU A 57 0.57 -7.32 -3.45
CA LEU A 57 0.16 -6.78 -4.75
C LEU A 57 0.33 -5.25 -4.83
N ILE A 58 0.11 -4.53 -3.73
CA ILE A 58 0.33 -3.08 -3.67
C ILE A 58 1.83 -2.77 -3.68
N GLU A 59 2.60 -3.43 -2.81
CA GLU A 59 4.06 -3.28 -2.71
C GLU A 59 4.77 -3.70 -4.00
N GLY A 60 4.27 -4.70 -4.72
CA GLY A 60 4.85 -5.13 -6.00
C GLY A 60 4.72 -4.09 -7.12
N PHE A 61 3.84 -3.10 -6.96
CA PHE A 61 3.64 -2.01 -7.93
C PHE A 61 4.46 -0.75 -7.60
N THR A 62 4.83 -0.54 -6.32
CA THR A 62 5.50 0.67 -5.82
C THR A 62 7.00 0.50 -5.66
#